data_AF-A0A1F3ZME1-F1
#
_entry.id   AF-A0A1F3ZME1-F1
#
_cell.length_a   1.000
_cell.length_b   1.000
_cell.length_c   1.000
_cell.angle_alpha   90.00
_cell.angle_beta   90.00
_cell.angle_gamma   90.00
#
_symmetry.space_group_name_H-M   'P 1'
#
loop_
_entity.id
_entity.type
_entity.pdbx_description
1 polymer ?
#
loop_
_entity_poly.entity_id
_entity_poly.type
_entity_poly.pdbx_seq_one_letter_code
_entity_poly.pdbx_strand_id
1 'polypeptide(L)'
;MRARRKGFTLVEVMIVVAIIAILVAVAMPAYQDYSIRTRMTEVMLAASACRASITEVYNSSRTAPAANNWGCESGISSKYVQKLETDVDGVISVHVQGIGGAVDGSKLTLVPLKAENTPAKTPADLGAKIWGWSCGGTGTTVAANYLPSSCRGN
;
A
#
# COMPACT_ATOMS: atom_id res chain seq x y z
N MET A 1 60.39 25.50 -7.44
CA MET A 1 59.26 26.45 -7.38
C MET A 1 58.11 25.80 -6.61
N ARG A 2 57.70 26.37 -5.46
CA ARG A 2 56.51 25.88 -4.73
C ARG A 2 55.27 26.39 -5.45
N ALA A 3 54.52 25.50 -6.10
CA ALA A 3 53.21 25.83 -6.66
C ALA A 3 52.29 26.27 -5.51
N ARG A 4 51.84 27.53 -5.53
CA ARG A 4 50.80 28.03 -4.62
C ARG A 4 49.53 27.25 -4.92
N ARG A 5 49.17 26.30 -4.06
CA ARG A 5 47.86 25.64 -4.12
C ARG A 5 46.78 26.70 -3.91
N LYS A 6 46.03 27.03 -4.96
CA LYS A 6 44.80 27.82 -4.85
C LYS A 6 43.78 26.97 -4.08
N GLY A 7 43.47 27.38 -2.86
CA GLY A 7 42.37 26.81 -2.08
C GLY A 7 41.03 27.36 -2.56
N PHE A 8 39.95 26.63 -2.25
CA PHE A 8 38.58 27.11 -2.43
C PHE A 8 38.34 28.38 -1.63
N THR A 9 37.65 29.36 -2.21
CA THR A 9 37.26 30.59 -1.52
C THR A 9 35.98 30.36 -0.70
N LEU A 10 35.82 31.09 0.40
CA LEU A 10 34.57 31.06 1.19
C LEU A 10 33.35 31.42 0.33
N VAL A 11 33.52 32.33 -0.65
CA VAL A 11 32.45 32.74 -1.55
C VAL A 11 32.01 31.57 -2.45
N GLU A 12 32.95 30.81 -3.01
CA GLU A 12 32.62 29.62 -3.80
C GLU A 12 31.88 28.58 -2.97
N VAL A 13 32.29 28.36 -1.72
CA VAL A 13 31.61 27.40 -0.83
C VAL A 13 30.19 27.87 -0.49
N MET A 14 29.97 29.16 -0.22
CA MET A 14 28.63 29.67 0.08
C MET A 14 27.68 29.58 -1.11
N ILE A 15 28.14 29.82 -2.33
CA ILE A 15 27.31 29.67 -3.54
C ILE A 15 26.92 28.20 -3.73
N VAL A 16 27.86 27.27 -3.56
CA VAL A 16 27.58 25.83 -3.68
C VAL A 16 26.55 25.37 -2.64
N VAL A 17 26.68 25.82 -1.38
CA VAL A 17 25.71 25.50 -0.32
C VAL A 17 24.33 26.07 -0.65
N ALA A 18 24.25 27.29 -1.18
CA ALA A 18 22.97 27.88 -1.58
C ALA A 18 22.27 27.09 -2.70
N ILE A 19 23.02 26.63 -3.71
CA ILE A 19 22.48 25.79 -4.79
C ILE A 19 22.01 24.44 -4.24
N ILE A 20 22.80 23.78 -3.39
CA ILE A 20 22.42 22.50 -2.78
C ILE A 20 21.16 22.65 -1.94
N ALA A 21 21.02 23.75 -1.17
CA ALA A 21 19.83 24.00 -0.35
C ALA A 21 18.55 24.06 -1.20
N ILE A 22 18.59 24.72 -2.36
CA ILE A 22 17.44 24.80 -3.29
C ILE A 22 17.10 23.41 -3.86
N LEU A 23 18.11 22.66 -4.31
CA LEU A 23 17.90 21.32 -4.87
C LEU A 23 17.30 20.35 -3.84
N VAL A 24 17.81 20.39 -2.61
CA VAL A 24 17.34 19.54 -1.50
C VAL A 24 15.91 19.88 -1.11
N ALA A 25 15.52 21.16 -1.11
CA ALA A 25 14.16 21.58 -0.79
C ALA A 25 13.10 20.98 -1.72
N VAL A 26 13.42 20.83 -3.01
CA VAL A 26 12.51 20.20 -4.00
C VAL A 26 12.61 18.67 -3.96
N ALA A 27 13.81 18.13 -3.76
CA ALA A 27 14.03 16.69 -3.86
C ALA A 27 13.54 15.91 -2.63
N MET A 28 13.70 16.43 -1.42
CA MET A 28 13.31 15.73 -0.18
C MET A 28 11.83 15.28 -0.13
N PRO A 29 10.83 16.12 -0.43
CA PRO A 29 9.44 15.67 -0.38
C PRO A 29 9.16 14.52 -1.36
N ALA A 30 9.74 14.58 -2.56
CA ALA A 30 9.60 13.50 -3.54
C ALA A 30 10.26 12.18 -3.08
N TYR A 31 11.41 12.25 -2.41
CA TYR A 31 12.06 11.07 -1.83
C TYR A 31 11.24 10.45 -0.69
N GLN A 32 10.60 11.28 0.14
CA GLN A 32 9.72 10.80 1.21
C GLN A 32 8.53 10.03 0.63
N ASP A 33 7.82 10.59 -0.35
CA ASP A 33 6.70 9.95 -1.03
C ASP A 33 7.11 8.61 -1.68
N TYR A 34 8.27 8.57 -2.34
CA TYR A 34 8.81 7.35 -2.92
C TYR A 34 9.07 6.29 -1.84
N SER A 35 9.72 6.66 -0.74
CA SER A 35 10.03 5.74 0.36
C SER A 35 8.78 5.16 1.02
N ILE A 36 7.73 5.99 1.20
CA ILE A 36 6.43 5.56 1.72
C ILE A 36 5.82 4.53 0.77
N ARG A 37 5.80 4.82 -0.53
CA ARG A 37 5.25 3.92 -1.55
C ARG A 37 5.98 2.59 -1.62
N THR A 38 7.30 2.59 -1.51
CA THR A 38 8.09 1.35 -1.46
C THR A 38 7.69 0.50 -0.26
N ARG A 39 7.54 1.10 0.92
CA ARG A 39 7.09 0.37 2.13
C ARG A 39 5.64 -0.12 2.03
N MET A 40 4.76 0.64 1.35
CA MET A 40 3.38 0.22 1.08
C MET A 40 3.28 -1.06 0.22
N THR A 41 4.34 -1.45 -0.50
CA THR A 41 4.35 -2.75 -1.18
C THR A 41 4.29 -3.93 -0.20
N GLU A 42 4.86 -3.81 1.00
CA GLU A 42 4.75 -4.84 2.04
C GLU A 42 3.32 -4.95 2.56
N VAL A 43 2.64 -3.81 2.74
CA VAL A 43 1.22 -3.76 3.12
C VAL A 43 0.35 -4.43 2.05
N MET A 44 0.62 -4.15 0.78
CA MET A 44 -0.07 -4.81 -0.34
C MET A 44 0.20 -6.32 -0.38
N LEU A 45 1.42 -6.76 -0.08
CA LEU A 45 1.76 -8.19 0.00
C LEU A 45 0.99 -8.88 1.12
N ALA A 46 0.91 -8.25 2.30
CA ALA A 46 0.08 -8.75 3.40
C ALA A 46 -1.40 -8.84 2.99
N ALA A 47 -1.93 -7.83 2.29
CA ALA A 47 -3.29 -7.88 1.75
C ALA A 47 -3.47 -9.06 0.77
N SER A 48 -2.48 -9.34 -0.05
CA SER A 48 -2.57 -10.41 -1.06
C SER A 48 -2.58 -11.83 -0.47
N ALA A 49 -2.11 -12.01 0.77
CA ALA A 49 -2.04 -13.32 1.42
C ALA A 49 -3.42 -14.00 1.55
N CYS A 50 -4.47 -13.20 1.75
CA CYS A 50 -5.84 -13.69 1.91
C CYS A 50 -6.56 -14.03 0.60
N ARG A 51 -6.00 -13.67 -0.57
CA ARG A 51 -6.70 -13.83 -1.86
C ARG A 51 -7.08 -15.27 -2.16
N ALA A 52 -6.18 -16.21 -1.87
CA ALA A 52 -6.40 -17.62 -2.17
C ALA A 52 -7.58 -18.18 -1.36
N SER A 53 -7.59 -17.97 -0.04
CA SER A 53 -8.65 -18.43 0.85
C SER A 53 -10.02 -17.88 0.46
N ILE A 54 -10.12 -16.58 0.19
CA ILE A 54 -11.37 -15.96 -0.25
C ILE A 54 -11.82 -16.51 -1.60
N THR A 55 -10.90 -16.63 -2.56
CA THR A 55 -11.22 -17.18 -3.89
C THR A 55 -11.71 -18.63 -3.79
N GLU A 56 -11.12 -19.44 -2.91
CA GLU A 56 -11.55 -20.81 -2.67
C GLU A 56 -12.97 -20.86 -2.09
N VAL A 57 -13.27 -20.04 -1.09
CA VAL A 57 -14.62 -19.96 -0.50
C VAL A 57 -15.66 -19.56 -1.54
N TYR A 58 -15.37 -18.56 -2.38
CA TYR A 58 -16.27 -18.15 -3.47
C TYR A 58 -16.50 -19.27 -4.49
N ASN A 59 -15.48 -20.09 -4.78
CA ASN A 59 -15.61 -21.18 -5.76
C ASN A 59 -16.32 -22.42 -5.21
N SER A 60 -16.06 -22.80 -3.96
CA SER A 60 -16.42 -24.14 -3.43
C SER A 60 -17.50 -24.12 -2.36
N SER A 61 -17.66 -23.03 -1.63
CA SER A 61 -18.61 -22.96 -0.51
C SER A 61 -19.99 -22.53 -0.96
N ARG A 62 -21.02 -23.05 -0.28
CA ARG A 62 -22.42 -22.59 -0.39
C ARG A 62 -22.82 -21.64 0.74
N THR A 63 -21.94 -21.47 1.72
CA THR A 63 -22.17 -20.64 2.90
C THR A 63 -20.97 -19.74 3.11
N ALA A 64 -21.19 -18.43 3.21
CA ALA A 64 -20.11 -17.50 3.45
C ALA A 64 -19.71 -17.51 4.94
N PRO A 65 -18.41 -17.42 5.25
CA PRO A 65 -17.95 -17.11 6.59
C PRO A 65 -18.43 -15.71 7.03
N ALA A 66 -18.48 -15.50 8.35
CA ALA A 66 -18.65 -14.17 8.91
C ALA A 66 -17.39 -13.31 8.69
N ALA A 67 -17.52 -11.99 8.87
CA ALA A 67 -16.37 -11.08 8.87
C ALA A 67 -15.27 -11.56 9.83
N ASN A 68 -14.01 -11.42 9.41
CA ASN A 68 -12.81 -11.88 10.13
C ASN A 68 -12.73 -13.40 10.40
N ASN A 69 -13.48 -14.22 9.66
CA ASN A 69 -13.46 -15.67 9.81
C ASN A 69 -13.24 -16.40 8.47
N TRP A 70 -12.49 -15.78 7.55
CA TRP A 70 -12.15 -16.37 6.25
C TRP A 70 -10.92 -17.27 6.32
N GLY A 71 -10.24 -17.32 7.47
CA GLY A 71 -9.16 -18.27 7.76
C GLY A 71 -7.76 -17.79 7.37
N CYS A 72 -7.61 -16.50 7.11
CA CYS A 72 -6.36 -15.89 6.63
C CYS A 72 -5.93 -14.67 7.47
N GLU A 73 -6.71 -14.27 8.46
CA GLU A 73 -6.54 -13.03 9.24
C GLU A 73 -5.55 -13.19 10.40
N SER A 74 -5.24 -14.43 10.79
CA SER A 74 -4.36 -14.72 11.93
C SER A 74 -2.87 -14.63 11.55
N GLY A 75 -2.06 -14.11 12.47
CA GLY A 75 -0.60 -14.08 12.33
C GLY A 75 -0.06 -13.02 11.35
N ILE A 76 -0.91 -12.18 10.76
CA ILE A 76 -0.50 -11.12 9.84
C ILE A 76 -0.28 -9.82 10.62
N SER A 77 0.94 -9.66 11.11
CA SER A 77 1.46 -8.39 11.63
C SER A 77 2.92 -8.24 11.25
N SER A 78 3.34 -7.03 10.93
CA SER A 78 4.73 -6.72 10.59
C SER A 78 5.09 -5.34 11.10
N LYS A 79 6.32 -4.90 10.80
CA LYS A 79 6.72 -3.52 11.07
C LYS A 79 5.79 -2.48 10.42
N TYR A 80 5.21 -2.81 9.26
CA TYR A 80 4.36 -1.89 8.50
C TYR A 80 2.87 -2.25 8.48
N VAL A 81 2.52 -3.43 8.99
CA VAL A 81 1.15 -3.94 9.04
C VAL A 81 0.72 -4.12 10.49
N GLN A 82 -0.28 -3.37 10.91
CA GLN A 82 -0.83 -3.45 12.26
C GLN A 82 -1.72 -4.67 12.43
N LYS A 83 -2.67 -4.83 11.51
CA LYS A 83 -3.60 -5.96 11.47
C LYS A 83 -4.20 -6.11 10.08
N LEU A 84 -4.68 -7.30 9.79
CA LEU A 84 -5.51 -7.61 8.62
C LEU A 84 -6.90 -8.00 9.10
N GLU A 85 -7.92 -7.45 8.44
CA GLU A 85 -9.33 -7.73 8.69
C GLU A 85 -10.03 -8.09 7.38
N THR A 86 -11.09 -8.87 7.45
CA THR A 86 -11.93 -9.22 6.30
C THR A 86 -13.38 -8.89 6.61
N ASP A 87 -14.10 -8.38 5.61
CA ASP A 87 -15.54 -8.12 5.72
C ASP A 87 -16.39 -9.37 5.37
N VAL A 88 -17.70 -9.28 5.56
CA VAL A 88 -18.69 -10.32 5.19
C VAL A 88 -18.64 -10.69 3.69
N ASP A 89 -18.21 -9.77 2.82
CA ASP A 89 -18.05 -10.00 1.38
C ASP A 89 -16.65 -10.50 1.01
N GLY A 90 -15.75 -10.70 1.98
CA GLY A 90 -14.36 -11.08 1.72
C GLY A 90 -13.49 -9.91 1.25
N VAL A 91 -13.92 -8.66 1.52
CA VAL A 91 -13.07 -7.48 1.31
C VAL A 91 -11.96 -7.50 2.35
N ILE A 92 -10.72 -7.49 1.90
CA ILE A 92 -9.53 -7.50 2.76
C ILE A 92 -9.17 -6.06 3.10
N SER A 93 -8.98 -5.75 4.37
CA SER A 93 -8.55 -4.45 4.88
C SER A 93 -7.27 -4.62 5.69
N VAL A 94 -6.20 -3.98 5.26
CA VAL A 94 -4.90 -4.00 5.98
C VAL A 94 -4.63 -2.63 6.57
N HIS A 95 -4.45 -2.58 7.89
CA HIS A 95 -4.16 -1.34 8.62
C HIS A 95 -2.65 -1.10 8.65
N VAL A 96 -2.26 0.12 8.27
CA VAL A 96 -0.87 0.54 8.11
C VAL A 96 -0.33 1.10 9.41
N GLN A 97 0.93 0.79 9.73
CA GLN A 97 1.66 1.38 10.85
C GLN A 97 3.13 1.62 10.50
N GLY A 98 3.84 2.46 11.25
CA GLY A 98 5.30 2.53 11.24
C GLY A 98 5.97 2.93 9.92
N ILE A 99 5.22 3.40 8.91
CA ILE A 99 5.76 3.89 7.64
C ILE A 99 6.03 5.39 7.73
N GLY A 100 5.11 6.14 8.32
CA GLY A 100 5.17 7.59 8.49
C GLY A 100 3.78 8.19 8.69
N GLY A 101 3.71 9.33 9.37
CA GLY A 101 2.44 9.95 9.78
C GLY A 101 1.45 10.30 8.65
N ALA A 102 1.91 10.31 7.39
CA ALA A 102 1.03 10.49 6.23
C ALA A 102 0.14 9.27 5.92
N VAL A 103 0.53 8.07 6.37
CA VAL A 103 -0.19 6.81 6.10
C VAL A 103 -0.43 5.95 7.35
N ASP A 104 0.23 6.22 8.46
CA ASP A 104 0.01 5.46 9.69
C ASP A 104 -1.43 5.62 10.20
N GLY A 105 -2.07 4.52 10.58
CA GLY A 105 -3.49 4.47 10.98
C GLY A 105 -4.48 4.48 9.80
N SER A 106 -4.01 4.61 8.56
CA SER A 106 -4.84 4.40 7.38
C SER A 106 -4.91 2.92 6.99
N LYS A 107 -5.79 2.58 6.05
CA LYS A 107 -5.97 1.20 5.57
C LYS A 107 -5.94 1.09 4.05
N LEU A 108 -5.38 -0.01 3.57
CA LEU A 108 -5.41 -0.45 2.19
C LEU A 108 -6.47 -1.56 2.03
N THR A 109 -7.33 -1.44 1.03
CA THR A 109 -8.37 -2.45 0.76
C THR A 109 -8.10 -3.23 -0.52
N LEU A 110 -8.51 -4.50 -0.49
CA LEU A 110 -8.50 -5.44 -1.61
C LEU A 110 -9.90 -6.03 -1.74
N VAL A 111 -10.55 -5.79 -2.87
CA VAL A 111 -11.94 -6.17 -3.10
C VAL A 111 -12.00 -7.29 -4.14
N PRO A 112 -12.64 -8.43 -3.84
CA PRO A 112 -12.90 -9.47 -4.84
C PRO A 112 -13.94 -8.96 -5.85
N LEU A 113 -13.70 -9.19 -7.14
CA LEU A 113 -14.57 -8.77 -8.23
C LEU A 113 -15.20 -9.97 -8.92
N LYS A 114 -16.50 -9.90 -9.21
CA LYS A 114 -17.20 -10.91 -10.03
C LYS A 114 -17.17 -10.63 -11.52
N ALA A 115 -16.96 -9.37 -11.89
CA ALA A 115 -16.80 -8.88 -13.24
C ALA A 115 -15.96 -7.60 -13.21
N GLU A 116 -15.64 -7.04 -14.37
CA GLU A 116 -14.96 -5.76 -14.46
C GLU A 116 -15.66 -4.70 -13.58
N ASN A 117 -14.91 -4.12 -12.65
CA ASN A 117 -15.37 -3.09 -11.71
C ASN A 117 -16.62 -3.42 -10.88
N THR A 118 -16.97 -4.71 -10.77
CA THR A 118 -18.17 -5.15 -10.02
C THR A 118 -17.75 -6.01 -8.83
N PRO A 119 -17.88 -5.52 -7.58
CA PRO A 119 -17.58 -6.30 -6.39
C PRO A 119 -18.41 -7.58 -6.32
N ALA A 120 -17.76 -8.68 -5.93
CA ALA A 120 -18.45 -9.90 -5.54
C ALA A 120 -19.09 -9.71 -4.15
N LYS A 121 -20.28 -10.27 -3.95
CA LYS A 121 -21.00 -10.22 -2.68
C LYS A 121 -21.40 -11.59 -2.21
N THR A 122 -21.37 -11.79 -0.89
CA THR A 122 -21.93 -13.00 -0.29
C THR A 122 -23.36 -12.74 0.23
N PRO A 123 -24.22 -13.78 0.25
CA PRO A 123 -24.04 -15.11 -0.33
C PRO A 123 -24.34 -15.18 -1.84
N ALA A 124 -24.74 -14.06 -2.46
CA ALA A 124 -25.33 -14.03 -3.81
C ALA A 124 -24.40 -14.55 -4.92
N ASP A 125 -23.10 -14.32 -4.80
CA ASP A 125 -22.10 -14.68 -5.81
C ASP A 125 -21.27 -15.92 -5.41
N LEU A 126 -21.69 -16.67 -4.38
CA LEU A 126 -21.06 -17.95 -4.03
C LEU A 126 -21.31 -19.01 -5.11
N GLY A 127 -20.31 -19.84 -5.37
CA GLY A 127 -20.29 -20.81 -6.48
C GLY A 127 -19.89 -20.21 -7.83
N ALA A 128 -19.64 -18.89 -7.89
CA ALA A 128 -19.12 -18.22 -9.07
C ALA A 128 -17.62 -17.97 -8.94
N LYS A 129 -16.93 -17.96 -10.09
CA LYS A 129 -15.49 -17.65 -10.15
C LYS A 129 -15.27 -16.15 -9.93
N ILE A 130 -14.36 -15.81 -9.01
CA ILE A 130 -13.82 -14.45 -8.90
C ILE A 130 -13.09 -14.08 -10.20
N TRP A 131 -13.55 -13.03 -10.86
CA TRP A 131 -12.98 -12.51 -12.11
C TRP A 131 -11.61 -11.88 -11.87
N GLY A 132 -11.48 -11.13 -10.77
CA GLY A 132 -10.25 -10.42 -10.44
C GLY A 132 -10.30 -9.77 -9.06
N TRP A 133 -9.28 -8.96 -8.77
CA TRP A 133 -9.12 -8.27 -7.50
C TRP A 133 -8.87 -6.79 -7.76
N SER A 134 -9.70 -5.91 -7.21
CA SER A 134 -9.43 -4.48 -7.20
C SER A 134 -8.57 -4.16 -5.97
N CYS A 135 -7.46 -3.45 -6.18
CA CYS A 135 -6.64 -2.92 -5.10
C CYS A 135 -6.79 -1.40 -5.05
N GLY A 136 -6.98 -0.85 -3.85
CA GLY A 136 -7.29 0.56 -3.70
C GLY A 136 -8.76 0.88 -4.02
N GLY A 137 -9.13 2.15 -3.90
CA GLY A 137 -10.51 2.60 -4.14
C GLY A 137 -11.39 2.47 -2.90
N THR A 138 -12.58 1.85 -3.04
CA THR A 138 -13.60 1.85 -1.99
C THR A 138 -13.09 1.26 -0.68
N GLY A 139 -13.18 2.05 0.39
CA GLY A 139 -12.73 1.70 1.73
C GLY A 139 -11.23 1.92 1.98
N THR A 140 -10.40 2.14 0.96
CA THR A 140 -8.99 2.53 1.16
C THR A 140 -8.93 3.97 1.66
N THR A 141 -8.19 4.23 2.74
CA THR A 141 -8.00 5.57 3.29
C THR A 141 -6.60 6.14 3.03
N VAL A 142 -5.68 5.31 2.54
CA VAL A 142 -4.37 5.77 2.06
C VAL A 142 -4.55 6.62 0.80
N ALA A 143 -3.91 7.79 0.74
CA ALA A 143 -3.95 8.62 -0.46
C ALA A 143 -3.27 7.92 -1.66
N ALA A 144 -3.84 8.07 -2.86
CA ALA A 144 -3.38 7.38 -4.07
C ALA A 144 -1.89 7.62 -4.40
N ASN A 145 -1.33 8.78 -4.03
CA ASN A 145 0.07 9.11 -4.24
C ASN A 145 1.04 8.18 -3.47
N TYR A 146 0.59 7.63 -2.35
CA TYR A 146 1.36 6.69 -1.51
C TYR A 146 1.10 5.24 -1.87
N LEU A 147 0.07 4.96 -2.66
CA LEU A 147 -0.23 3.59 -3.10
C LEU A 147 0.75 3.12 -4.18
N PRO A 148 1.14 1.82 -4.19
CA PRO A 148 1.80 1.19 -5.31
C PRO A 148 1.00 1.35 -6.59
N SER A 149 1.65 1.27 -7.76
CA SER A 149 0.98 1.43 -9.06
C SER A 149 -0.20 0.47 -9.25
N SER A 150 -0.07 -0.77 -8.75
CA SER A 150 -1.11 -1.80 -8.79
C SER A 150 -2.37 -1.49 -7.97
N CYS A 151 -2.35 -0.46 -7.13
CA CYS A 151 -3.42 -0.13 -6.18
C CYS A 151 -3.98 1.28 -6.37
N ARG A 152 -3.67 1.96 -7.47
CA ARG A 152 -4.12 3.34 -7.74
C ARG A 152 -5.48 3.42 -8.43
N GLY A 153 -6.12 2.29 -8.70
CA GLY A 153 -7.32 2.20 -9.51
C GLY A 153 -6.97 2.04 -11.00
N ASN A 154 -7.36 0.88 -11.52
CA ASN A 154 -8.18 0.77 -12.71
C ASN A 154 -9.52 0.19 -12.26
#